data_AF-A0A6C0IBS5-F1
#
_entry.id   AF-A0A6C0IBS5-F1
#
_cell.length_a   1.000
_cell.length_b   1.000
_cell.length_c   1.000
_cell.angle_alpha   90.00
_cell.angle_beta   90.00
_cell.angle_gamma   90.00
#
_symmetry.space_group_name_H-M   'P 1'
#
loop_
_entity.id
_entity.type
_entity.pdbx_description
1 polymer ?
#
loop_
_entity_poly.entity_id
_entity_poly.type
_entity_poly.pdbx_seq_one_letter_code
_entity_poly.pdbx_strand_id
1 'polypeptide(L)'
;MGVIYDKPEIYTLIHIGFGFLGAWYLWLLYGMIAYQFFQLILGKRFFFFEGVVRDGNSIEHTAVKLVEVFVGFAIGKLFRFASKH
;
A
#
# COMPACT_ATOMS: atom_id res chain seq x y z
N MET A 1 -9.51 12.20 16.41
CA MET A 1 -9.41 12.09 14.93
C MET A 1 -7.95 12.23 14.53
N GLY A 2 -7.13 11.22 14.84
CA GLY A 2 -5.68 11.35 14.85
C GLY A 2 -5.03 11.11 13.49
N VAL A 3 -4.31 12.11 12.98
CA VAL A 3 -3.07 11.98 12.18
C VAL A 3 -3.11 10.97 11.03
N ILE A 4 -4.21 10.81 10.29
CA ILE A 4 -4.25 9.91 9.10
C ILE A 4 -3.46 10.53 7.91
N TYR A 5 -3.23 11.84 7.92
CA TYR A 5 -2.99 12.63 6.69
C TYR A 5 -1.73 13.49 6.70
N ASP A 6 -0.67 13.13 7.42
CA ASP A 6 0.48 14.05 7.48
C ASP A 6 1.26 14.12 6.14
N LYS A 7 1.11 13.12 5.27
CA LYS A 7 1.67 13.08 3.89
C LYS A 7 0.85 12.17 2.94
N PRO A 8 -0.39 12.54 2.59
CA PRO A 8 -1.32 11.60 1.99
C PRO A 8 -0.97 11.23 0.55
N GLU A 9 -0.43 12.13 -0.26
CA GLU A 9 -0.29 11.91 -1.70
C GLU A 9 0.88 10.99 -2.03
N ILE A 10 2.09 11.31 -1.55
CA ILE A 10 3.30 10.51 -1.84
C ILE A 10 3.14 9.10 -1.27
N TYR A 11 2.60 8.97 -0.05
CA TYR A 11 2.36 7.67 0.56
C TYR A 11 1.34 6.86 -0.23
N THR A 12 0.26 7.50 -0.70
CA THR A 12 -0.73 6.84 -1.57
C THR A 12 -0.13 6.39 -2.90
N LEU A 13 0.68 7.26 -3.55
CA LEU A 13 1.37 6.94 -4.79
C LEU A 13 2.33 5.76 -4.65
N ILE A 14 3.00 5.63 -3.50
CA ILE A 14 3.84 4.48 -3.18
C ILE A 14 2.99 3.19 -3.14
N HIS A 15 1.84 3.18 -2.46
CA HIS A 15 0.98 1.99 -2.39
C HIS A 15 0.45 1.58 -3.76
N ILE A 16 -0.03 2.56 -4.53
CA ILE A 16 -0.47 2.35 -5.92
C ILE A 16 0.69 1.83 -6.77
N GLY A 17 1.88 2.42 -6.65
CA GLY A 17 3.08 1.99 -7.39
C GLY A 17 3.50 0.56 -7.07
N PHE A 18 3.56 0.18 -5.79
CA PHE A 18 3.84 -1.20 -5.38
C PHE A 18 2.76 -2.17 -5.86
N GLY A 19 1.49 -1.78 -5.78
CA GLY A 19 0.38 -2.53 -6.37
C GLY A 19 0.58 -2.78 -7.86
N PHE A 20 0.89 -1.71 -8.61
CA PHE A 20 1.16 -1.76 -10.05
C PHE A 20 2.29 -2.74 -10.37
N LEU A 21 3.44 -2.62 -9.70
CA LEU A 21 4.56 -3.57 -9.85
C LEU A 21 4.17 -5.00 -9.48
N GLY A 22 3.25 -5.17 -8.53
CA GLY A 22 2.65 -6.46 -8.16
C GLY A 22 1.98 -7.20 -9.32
N ALA A 23 1.57 -6.51 -10.40
CA ALA A 23 1.01 -7.14 -11.59
C ALA A 23 2.03 -7.98 -12.39
N TRP A 24 3.33 -7.71 -12.20
CA TRP A 24 4.45 -8.49 -12.73
C TRP A 24 5.08 -9.37 -11.66
N TYR A 25 5.14 -8.91 -10.41
CA TYR A 25 5.84 -9.55 -9.32
C TYR A 25 4.90 -9.81 -8.13
N LEU A 26 4.19 -10.95 -8.13
CA LEU A 26 3.19 -11.25 -7.09
C LEU A 26 3.73 -11.24 -5.66
N TRP A 27 5.02 -11.51 -5.46
CA TRP A 27 5.65 -11.42 -4.15
C TRP A 27 5.62 -10.00 -3.56
N LEU A 28 5.62 -8.95 -4.40
CA LEU A 28 5.41 -7.57 -3.94
C LEU A 28 3.99 -7.36 -3.43
N LEU A 29 2.99 -7.92 -4.11
CA LEU A 29 1.59 -7.84 -3.68
C LEU A 29 1.40 -8.52 -2.32
N TYR A 30 1.86 -9.76 -2.18
CA TYR A 30 1.78 -10.48 -0.91
C TYR A 30 2.58 -9.81 0.21
N GLY A 31 3.78 -9.30 -0.12
CA GLY A 31 4.61 -8.55 0.82
C GLY A 31 3.92 -7.30 1.33
N MET A 32 3.27 -6.53 0.45
CA MET A 32 2.51 -5.34 0.85
C MET A 32 1.30 -5.68 1.71
N ILE A 33 0.56 -6.75 1.39
CA ILE A 33 -0.57 -7.21 2.21
C ILE A 33 -0.07 -7.59 3.61
N ALA A 34 0.97 -8.43 3.70
CA ALA A 34 1.56 -8.85 4.97
C ALA A 34 2.07 -7.64 5.78
N TYR A 35 2.69 -6.67 5.11
CA TYR A 35 3.18 -5.43 5.72
C TYR A 35 2.07 -4.58 6.34
N GLN A 36 0.91 -4.45 5.69
CA GLN A 36 -0.23 -3.72 6.25
C GLN A 36 -0.84 -4.45 7.46
N PHE A 37 -0.97 -5.78 7.40
CA PHE A 37 -1.43 -6.57 8.55
C PHE A 37 -0.45 -6.52 9.73
N PHE A 38 0.85 -6.56 9.47
CA PHE A 38 1.87 -6.44 10.50
C PHE A 38 1.80 -5.10 11.24
N GLN A 39 1.62 -4.00 10.50
CA GLN A 39 1.36 -2.69 11.08
C GLN A 39 0.09 -2.67 11.95
N LEU A 40 -0.97 -3.36 11.52
CA LEU A 40 -2.23 -3.43 12.26
C LEU A 40 -2.07 -4.17 13.58
N ILE A 41 -1.41 -5.34 13.56
CA ILE A 41 -1.13 -6.15 14.75
C ILE A 41 -0.33 -5.34 15.79
N LEU A 42 0.65 -4.56 15.32
CA LEU A 42 1.48 -3.74 16.20
C LEU A 42 0.81 -2.44 16.63
N GLY A 43 -0.30 -2.04 16.00
CA GLY A 43 -0.90 -0.72 16.19
C GLY A 43 0.01 0.44 15.74
N LYS A 44 1.02 0.16 14.91
CA LYS A 44 2.05 1.12 14.47
C LYS A 44 2.01 1.32 12.97
N ARG A 45 2.41 2.51 12.54
CA ARG A 45 2.54 2.89 11.14
C ARG A 45 4.01 3.09 10.80
N PHE A 46 4.47 2.34 9.80
CA PHE A 46 5.83 2.39 9.32
C PHE A 46 5.88 3.26 8.06
N PHE A 47 6.72 4.29 8.10
CA PHE A 47 7.00 5.13 6.94
C PHE A 47 8.39 4.74 6.43
N PHE A 48 8.46 3.62 5.68
CA PHE A 48 9.73 2.98 5.28
C PHE A 48 10.73 3.96 4.65
N PHE A 49 10.26 4.84 3.76
CA PHE A 49 11.10 5.83 3.08
C PHE A 49 11.54 7.00 3.96
N GLU A 50 10.85 7.22 5.08
CA GLU A 50 11.18 8.27 6.04
C GLU A 50 11.99 7.72 7.22
N GLY A 51 12.08 6.40 7.37
CA GLY A 51 12.69 5.76 8.54
C GLY A 51 11.94 6.04 9.85
N VAL A 52 10.66 6.43 9.77
CA VAL A 52 9.86 6.83 10.94
C VAL A 52 8.82 5.76 11.27
N VAL A 53 8.67 5.48 12.56
CA VAL A 53 7.58 4.67 13.11
C VAL A 53 6.69 5.57 13.95
N ARG A 54 5.38 5.57 13.69
CA ARG A 54 4.39 6.34 14.45
C ARG A 54 3.33 5.42 15.02
N ASP A 55 2.82 5.72 16.21
CA ASP A 55 1.69 4.98 16.75
C ASP A 55 0.38 5.36 16.04
N GLY A 56 -0.67 4.55 16.28
CA GLY A 56 -2.02 4.84 15.84
C GLY A 56 -2.36 4.27 14.46
N ASN A 57 -1.95 3.02 14.18
CA ASN A 57 -2.58 2.29 13.08
C ASN A 57 -3.99 1.81 13.48
N SER A 58 -4.89 1.71 12.50
CA SER A 58 -6.26 1.24 12.70
C SER A 58 -6.71 0.34 11.55
N ILE A 59 -7.84 -0.34 11.75
CA ILE A 59 -8.45 -1.18 10.70
C ILE A 59 -8.84 -0.32 9.50
N GLU A 60 -9.39 0.87 9.73
CA GLU A 60 -9.81 1.81 8.68
C GLU A 60 -8.60 2.27 7.86
N HIS A 61 -7.49 2.64 8.52
CA HIS A 61 -6.26 3.01 7.81
C HIS A 61 -5.72 1.83 7.00
N THR A 62 -5.66 0.64 7.60
CA THR A 62 -5.20 -0.59 6.93
C THR A 62 -6.05 -0.91 5.69
N ALA A 63 -7.39 -0.79 5.80
CA ALA A 63 -8.30 -1.00 4.68
C ALA A 63 -8.05 -0.01 3.53
N VAL A 64 -7.89 1.27 3.84
CA VAL A 64 -7.54 2.30 2.84
C VAL A 64 -6.24 1.94 2.12
N LYS A 65 -5.19 1.52 2.85
CA LYS A 65 -3.90 1.15 2.24
C LYS A 65 -3.97 -0.12 1.41
N LEU A 66 -4.77 -1.10 1.79
CA LEU A 66 -5.03 -2.27 0.95
C LEU A 66 -5.76 -1.89 -0.34
N VAL A 67 -6.77 -1.00 -0.27
CA VAL A 67 -7.46 -0.50 -1.47
C VAL A 67 -6.49 0.19 -2.42
N GLU A 68 -5.62 1.06 -1.93
CA GLU A 68 -4.59 1.73 -2.76
C GLU A 68 -3.69 0.71 -3.49
N VAL A 69 -3.23 -0.33 -2.79
CA VAL A 69 -2.45 -1.43 -3.39
C VAL A 69 -3.25 -2.19 -4.44
N PHE A 70 -4.51 -2.52 -4.17
CA PHE A 70 -5.36 -3.24 -5.12
C PHE A 70 -5.70 -2.40 -6.36
N VAL A 71 -5.93 -1.10 -6.20
CA VAL A 71 -6.11 -0.16 -7.32
C VAL A 71 -4.87 -0.17 -8.22
N GLY A 72 -3.67 -0.02 -7.63
CA GLY A 72 -2.42 -0.14 -8.36
C GLY A 72 -2.29 -1.45 -9.12
N PHE A 73 -2.58 -2.57 -8.46
CA PHE A 73 -2.51 -3.90 -9.06
C PHE A 73 -3.49 -4.07 -10.23
N ALA A 74 -4.72 -3.59 -10.10
CA ALA A 74 -5.71 -3.62 -11.17
C ALA A 74 -5.25 -2.80 -12.39
N ILE A 75 -4.73 -1.59 -12.17
CA ILE A 75 -4.15 -0.75 -13.23
C ILE A 75 -2.99 -1.49 -13.92
N GLY A 76 -2.08 -2.07 -13.15
CA GLY A 76 -0.95 -2.84 -13.70
C GLY A 76 -1.39 -4.05 -14.52
N LYS A 77 -2.41 -4.77 -14.09
CA LYS A 77 -3.00 -5.89 -14.84
C LYS A 77 -3.63 -5.43 -16.15
N LEU A 78 -4.39 -4.34 -16.13
CA LEU A 78 -5.00 -3.76 -17.33
C LEU A 78 -3.93 -3.30 -18.32
N PHE A 79 -2.91 -2.59 -17.85
CA PHE A 79 -1.79 -2.15 -18.69
C PHE A 79 -1.06 -3.33 -19.32
N ARG A 80 -0.74 -4.36 -18.52
CA ARG A 80 -0.08 -5.57 -19.00
C ARG A 80 -0.93 -6.34 -20.02
N PHE A 81 -2.24 -6.35 -19.84
CA PHE A 81 -3.17 -6.96 -20.79
C PHE A 81 -3.19 -6.16 -22.11
N ALA A 82 -3.36 -4.84 -22.04
CA ALA A 82 -3.36 -3.96 -23.20
C ALA A 82 -2.03 -3.94 -23.96
N SER A 83 -0.89 -4.19 -23.30
CA SER A 83 0.42 -4.23 -23.98
C SER A 83 0.66 -5.54 -24.76
N LYS A 84 -0.22 -6.52 -24.64
CA LYS A 84 -0.13 -7.82 -25.33
C LYS A 84 -1.07 -7.94 -26.54
N HIS A 85 -1.92 -6.95 -26.76
CA HIS A 85 -2.94 -6.89 -27.79
C HIS A 85 -2.84 -5.58 -28.56
#